data_AF-A0A524LXH8-F1
#
_entry.id   AF-A0A524LXH8-F1
#
_cell.length_a   1.000
_cell.length_b   1.000
_cell.length_c   1.000
_cell.angle_alpha   90.00
_cell.angle_beta   90.00
_cell.angle_gamma   90.00
#
_symmetry.space_group_name_H-M   'P 1'
#
loop_
_entity.id
_entity.type
_entity.pdbx_description
1 polymer ?
#
loop_
_entity_poly.entity_id
_entity_poly.type
_entity_poly.pdbx_seq_one_letter_code
_entity_poly.pdbx_strand_id
1 'polypeptide(L)'
;MGKPRLHTDADGYFAATHLWHLLIRRLDLEYRKLLADNPAFSHDRTAVVEFSRGAEHGGFREAFQHFSDELLSRAAILYLDVSYEESLRKNRRRFNPDRPHSILEHALPDDKLERLYGKSDWEELASGSEGFIQVRDLRVPFAVFHNEDDVTTPGGEPLANRLADRLKRLFHLSDS
;
A
#
# COMPACT_ATOMS: atom_id res chain seq x y z
N MET A 1 7.81 -10.55 -31.23
CA MET A 1 7.11 -9.67 -32.18
C MET A 1 7.88 -8.39 -32.55
N GLY A 2 9.06 -8.09 -31.96
CA GLY A 2 9.87 -6.92 -32.35
C GLY A 2 9.19 -5.55 -32.12
N LYS A 3 8.11 -5.53 -31.34
CA LYS A 3 7.39 -4.31 -30.98
C LYS A 3 7.94 -3.76 -29.65
N PRO A 4 7.91 -2.44 -29.45
CA PRO A 4 8.22 -1.84 -28.15
C PRO A 4 7.36 -2.44 -27.04
N ARG A 5 7.88 -2.43 -25.82
CA ARG A 5 7.10 -2.77 -24.62
C ARG A 5 5.92 -1.81 -24.52
N LEU A 6 4.73 -2.34 -24.20
CA LEU A 6 3.49 -1.56 -24.19
C LEU A 6 3.36 -0.66 -22.96
N HIS A 7 3.81 -1.14 -21.80
CA HIS A 7 3.60 -0.46 -20.52
C HIS A 7 4.89 0.05 -19.88
N THR A 8 6.05 -0.46 -20.27
CA THR A 8 7.31 -0.13 -19.62
C THR A 8 8.39 0.25 -20.62
N ASP A 9 9.39 1.00 -20.17
CA ASP A 9 10.62 1.25 -20.93
C ASP A 9 11.59 0.04 -20.84
N ALA A 10 12.80 0.19 -21.39
CA ALA A 10 13.83 -0.85 -21.38
C ALA A 10 14.27 -1.23 -19.95
N ASP A 11 14.33 -0.26 -19.05
CA ASP A 11 14.75 -0.41 -17.64
C ASP A 11 13.61 -0.88 -16.72
N GLY A 12 12.42 -1.05 -17.28
CA GLY A 12 11.25 -1.59 -16.60
C GLY A 12 10.55 -0.56 -15.70
N TYR A 13 10.64 0.73 -16.02
CA TYR A 13 9.77 1.77 -15.46
C TYR A 13 8.52 1.91 -16.32
N PHE A 14 7.39 2.32 -15.74
CA PHE A 14 6.19 2.55 -16.54
C PHE A 14 6.41 3.69 -17.54
N ALA A 15 5.97 3.46 -18.77
CA ALA A 15 6.11 4.40 -19.89
C ALA A 15 5.31 5.70 -19.71
N ALA A 16 4.33 5.71 -18.80
CA ALA A 16 3.54 6.89 -18.46
C ALA A 16 2.92 6.79 -17.06
N THR A 17 2.77 7.93 -16.39
CA THR A 17 2.22 8.03 -15.02
C THR A 17 0.86 7.37 -14.86
N HIS A 18 -0.05 7.53 -15.84
CA HIS A 18 -1.40 6.95 -15.77
C HIS A 18 -1.41 5.42 -15.69
N LEU A 19 -0.32 4.73 -16.06
CA LEU A 19 -0.22 3.29 -15.94
C LEU A 19 -0.12 2.84 -14.46
N TRP A 20 0.45 3.66 -13.58
CA TRP A 20 0.36 3.43 -12.13
C TRP A 20 -1.07 3.57 -11.63
N HIS A 21 -1.79 4.56 -12.14
CA HIS A 21 -3.17 4.85 -11.75
C HIS A 21 -4.11 3.75 -12.23
N LEU A 22 -3.83 3.15 -13.40
CA LEU A 22 -4.51 1.97 -13.90
C LEU A 22 -4.42 0.80 -12.91
N LEU A 23 -3.27 0.59 -12.27
CA LEU A 23 -3.13 -0.47 -11.26
C LEU A 23 -3.99 -0.21 -10.02
N ILE A 24 -4.10 1.04 -9.56
CA ILE A 24 -5.02 1.39 -8.45
C ILE A 24 -6.46 1.13 -8.84
N ARG A 25 -6.89 1.58 -10.03
CA ARG A 25 -8.24 1.34 -10.55
C ARG A 25 -8.53 -0.15 -10.73
N ARG A 26 -7.50 -0.97 -10.95
CA ARG A 26 -7.65 -2.42 -11.01
C ARG A 26 -7.93 -3.02 -9.62
N LEU A 27 -7.26 -2.55 -8.56
CA LEU A 27 -7.58 -2.95 -7.19
C LEU A 27 -9.03 -2.62 -6.85
N ASP A 28 -9.49 -1.40 -7.16
CA ASP A 28 -10.89 -1.00 -7.00
C ASP A 28 -11.85 -1.90 -7.79
N LEU A 29 -11.53 -2.21 -9.04
CA LEU A 29 -12.33 -3.11 -9.87
C LEU A 29 -12.47 -4.50 -9.25
N GLU A 30 -11.40 -5.09 -8.72
CA GLU A 30 -11.47 -6.41 -8.07
C GLU A 30 -12.32 -6.37 -6.80
N TYR A 31 -12.24 -5.28 -6.01
CA TYR A 31 -13.13 -5.08 -4.86
C TYR A 31 -14.61 -5.00 -5.28
N ARG A 32 -14.93 -4.24 -6.33
CA ARG A 32 -16.31 -4.12 -6.82
C ARG A 32 -16.85 -5.44 -7.37
N LYS A 33 -16.02 -6.23 -8.06
CA LYS A 33 -16.40 -7.59 -8.49
C LYS A 33 -16.71 -8.48 -7.28
N LEU A 34 -15.87 -8.43 -6.25
CA LEU A 34 -16.08 -9.19 -5.02
C LEU A 34 -17.44 -8.87 -4.37
N LEU A 35 -17.82 -7.59 -4.30
CA LEU A 35 -19.12 -7.18 -3.79
C LEU A 35 -20.28 -7.56 -4.72
N ALA A 36 -20.09 -7.48 -6.04
CA ALA A 36 -21.11 -7.87 -7.01
C ALA A 36 -21.43 -9.37 -6.95
N ASP A 37 -20.39 -10.21 -6.81
CA ASP A 37 -20.53 -11.67 -6.70
C ASP A 37 -21.11 -12.10 -5.34
N ASN A 38 -20.87 -11.31 -4.29
CA ASN A 38 -21.39 -11.56 -2.95
C ASN A 38 -21.80 -10.24 -2.23
N PRO A 39 -23.05 -9.78 -2.40
CA PRO A 39 -23.52 -8.55 -1.77
C PRO A 39 -23.49 -8.57 -0.24
N ALA A 40 -23.48 -9.76 0.38
CA ALA A 40 -23.40 -9.93 1.83
C ALA A 40 -21.95 -10.06 2.34
N PHE A 41 -20.94 -9.93 1.47
CA PHE A 41 -19.52 -10.11 1.82
C PHE A 41 -19.11 -9.31 3.06
N SER A 42 -19.53 -8.05 3.15
CA SER A 42 -19.15 -7.15 4.23
C SER A 42 -19.83 -7.44 5.58
N HIS A 43 -20.70 -8.45 5.68
CA HIS A 43 -21.36 -8.80 6.94
C HIS A 43 -20.43 -9.57 7.90
N ASP A 44 -19.62 -10.48 7.37
CA ASP A 44 -18.76 -11.37 8.16
C ASP A 44 -17.30 -11.39 7.68
N ARG A 45 -16.96 -10.64 6.63
CA ARG A 45 -15.62 -10.63 6.04
C ARG A 45 -15.11 -9.22 5.80
N THR A 46 -13.79 -9.12 5.86
CA THR A 46 -13.03 -7.91 5.54
C THR A 46 -12.17 -8.17 4.31
N ALA A 47 -12.22 -7.26 3.34
CA ALA A 47 -11.27 -7.25 2.24
C ALA A 47 -10.02 -6.46 2.67
N VAL A 48 -8.83 -7.02 2.39
CA VAL A 48 -7.57 -6.30 2.57
C VAL A 48 -7.07 -5.87 1.19
N VAL A 49 -6.91 -4.56 1.02
CA VAL A 49 -6.35 -3.96 -0.19
C VAL A 49 -4.97 -3.44 0.14
N GLU A 50 -3.94 -4.11 -0.37
CA GLU A 50 -2.54 -3.75 -0.15
C GLU A 50 -1.95 -3.08 -1.38
N PHE A 51 -1.30 -1.93 -1.18
CA PHE A 51 -0.49 -1.27 -2.19
C PHE A 51 0.57 -0.38 -1.54
N SER A 52 1.61 -0.05 -2.29
CA SER A 52 2.68 0.86 -1.88
C SER A 52 2.82 2.03 -2.85
N ARG A 53 3.25 3.19 -2.35
CA ARG A 53 3.63 4.36 -3.14
C ARG A 53 4.80 5.07 -2.46
N GLY A 54 5.72 5.61 -3.24
CA GLY A 54 6.50 6.77 -2.84
C GLY A 54 5.98 8.02 -3.54
N ALA A 55 6.63 9.16 -3.34
CA ALA A 55 6.20 10.46 -3.86
C ALA A 55 6.26 10.55 -5.40
N GLU A 56 7.03 9.67 -6.06
CA GLU A 56 6.98 9.55 -7.53
C GLU A 56 5.54 9.21 -7.96
N HIS A 57 5.08 9.79 -9.07
CA HIS A 57 3.72 9.58 -9.59
C HIS A 57 2.57 10.12 -8.72
N GLY A 58 2.85 11.11 -7.88
CA GLY A 58 1.82 11.82 -7.09
C GLY A 58 1.49 11.18 -5.75
N GLY A 59 2.21 10.13 -5.36
CA GLY A 59 2.15 9.57 -4.01
C GLY A 59 0.83 8.92 -3.62
N PHE A 60 0.62 8.80 -2.32
CA PHE A 60 -0.63 8.34 -1.73
C PHE A 60 -1.77 9.31 -2.02
N ARG A 61 -1.52 10.62 -2.01
CA ARG A 61 -2.54 11.65 -2.28
C ARG A 61 -3.23 11.43 -3.63
N GLU A 62 -2.45 11.22 -4.69
CA GLU A 62 -2.98 10.94 -6.03
C GLU A 62 -3.56 9.52 -6.12
N ALA A 63 -2.91 8.53 -5.50
CA ALA A 63 -3.41 7.16 -5.52
C ALA A 63 -4.83 7.06 -4.95
N PHE A 64 -5.12 7.74 -3.84
CA PHE A 64 -6.47 7.75 -3.25
C PHE A 64 -7.53 8.37 -4.17
N GLN A 65 -7.15 9.26 -5.11
CA GLN A 65 -8.09 9.80 -6.09
C GLN A 65 -8.61 8.75 -7.08
N HIS A 66 -7.96 7.59 -7.18
CA HIS A 66 -8.31 6.54 -8.14
C HIS A 66 -9.10 5.38 -7.56
N PHE A 67 -9.34 5.36 -6.24
CA PHE A 67 -10.35 4.50 -5.64
C PHE A 67 -11.74 5.12 -5.76
N SER A 68 -12.75 4.27 -5.89
CA SER A 68 -14.16 4.69 -5.92
C SER A 68 -14.65 5.17 -4.55
N ASP A 69 -15.67 6.02 -4.55
CA ASP A 69 -16.32 6.45 -3.31
C ASP A 69 -16.94 5.26 -2.56
N GLU A 70 -17.42 4.24 -3.30
CA GLU A 70 -17.99 3.01 -2.75
C GLU A 70 -16.98 2.21 -1.89
N LEU A 71 -15.72 2.17 -2.31
CA LEU A 71 -14.64 1.55 -1.55
C LEU A 71 -14.23 2.45 -0.38
N LEU A 72 -13.96 3.72 -0.65
CA LEU A 72 -13.43 4.66 0.35
C LEU A 72 -14.41 4.91 1.49
N SER A 73 -15.72 4.92 1.23
CA SER A 73 -16.76 5.10 2.27
C SER A 73 -16.82 3.94 3.27
N ARG A 74 -16.16 2.81 2.99
CA ARG A 74 -16.08 1.63 3.85
C ARG A 74 -14.65 1.33 4.30
N ALA A 75 -13.69 2.14 3.86
CA ALA A 75 -12.28 1.86 4.06
C ALA A 75 -11.78 2.40 5.41
N ALA A 76 -10.80 1.69 5.95
CA ALA A 76 -9.92 2.17 7.00
C ALA A 76 -8.48 1.90 6.58
N ILE A 77 -7.56 2.82 6.86
CA ILE A 77 -6.19 2.77 6.35
C ILE A 77 -5.23 2.41 7.49
N LEU A 78 -4.55 1.28 7.36
CA LEU A 78 -3.38 0.97 8.19
C LEU A 78 -2.13 1.34 7.38
N TYR A 79 -1.48 2.45 7.73
CA TYR A 79 -0.25 2.87 7.08
C TYR A 79 0.96 2.23 7.77
N LEU A 80 1.79 1.52 7.01
CA LEU A 80 3.03 0.96 7.51
C LEU A 80 4.14 2.02 7.40
N ASP A 81 4.59 2.50 8.55
CA ASP A 81 5.64 3.52 8.66
C ASP A 81 6.98 2.87 8.99
N VAL A 82 7.95 3.07 8.10
CA VAL A 82 9.30 2.51 8.20
C VAL A 82 10.24 3.40 7.40
N SER A 83 11.44 3.65 7.93
CA SER A 83 12.43 4.47 7.25
C SER A 83 12.85 3.87 5.90
N TYR A 84 13.37 4.73 5.01
CA TYR A 84 13.96 4.27 3.75
C TYR A 84 15.17 3.38 4.03
N GLU A 85 16.00 3.73 5.02
CA GLU A 85 17.18 3.00 5.44
C GLU A 85 16.83 1.58 5.88
N GLU A 86 15.79 1.43 6.68
CA GLU A 86 15.32 0.13 7.16
C GLU A 86 14.67 -0.68 6.03
N SER A 87 13.90 -0.04 5.16
CA SER A 87 13.36 -0.65 3.95
C SER A 87 14.46 -1.17 3.02
N LEU A 88 15.53 -0.39 2.83
CA LEU A 88 16.70 -0.76 2.04
C LEU A 88 17.46 -1.92 2.67
N ARG A 89 17.66 -1.89 4.00
CA ARG A 89 18.28 -3.00 4.76
C ARG A 89 17.51 -4.31 4.54
N LYS A 90 16.18 -4.26 4.59
CA LYS A 90 15.30 -5.42 4.39
C LYS A 90 15.31 -5.89 2.94
N ASN A 91 15.23 -4.96 1.98
CA ASN A 91 15.30 -5.26 0.55
C ASN A 91 16.59 -6.04 0.19
N ARG A 92 17.75 -5.58 0.66
CA ARG A 92 19.03 -6.27 0.43
C ARG A 92 19.07 -7.67 1.04
N ARG A 93 18.42 -7.91 2.18
CA ARG A 93 18.32 -9.25 2.81
C ARG A 93 17.40 -10.21 2.08
N ARG A 94 16.44 -9.71 1.28
CA ARG A 94 15.54 -10.54 0.46
C ARG A 94 16.19 -11.05 -0.81
N PHE A 95 17.35 -10.52 -1.21
CA PHE A 95 18.04 -10.96 -2.40
C PHE A 95 18.48 -12.43 -2.26
N ASN A 96 17.81 -13.32 -2.99
CA ASN A 96 18.19 -14.73 -3.09
C ASN A 96 18.46 -15.10 -4.56
N PRO A 97 19.73 -15.22 -4.99
CA PRO A 97 20.05 -15.55 -6.38
C PRO A 97 19.57 -16.96 -6.78
N ASP A 98 19.36 -17.85 -5.80
CA ASP A 98 18.91 -19.23 -6.04
C ASP A 98 17.38 -19.34 -6.22
N ARG A 99 16.64 -18.25 -5.97
CA ARG A 99 15.16 -18.22 -6.09
C ARG A 99 14.65 -16.94 -6.76
N PRO A 100 15.03 -16.69 -8.04
CA PRO A 100 14.78 -15.42 -8.72
C PRO A 100 13.29 -15.09 -8.97
N HIS A 101 12.39 -16.10 -8.91
CA HIS A 101 10.96 -15.95 -9.16
C HIS A 101 10.09 -15.92 -7.90
N SER A 102 10.70 -15.98 -6.71
CA SER A 102 9.99 -15.95 -5.43
C SER A 102 9.55 -14.53 -5.12
N ILE A 103 8.24 -14.30 -4.91
CA ILE A 103 7.68 -12.99 -4.54
C ILE A 103 8.27 -12.50 -3.20
N LEU A 104 8.63 -13.42 -2.30
CA LEU A 104 9.22 -13.11 -1.00
C LEU A 104 10.73 -12.85 -1.07
N GLU A 105 11.40 -13.33 -2.12
CA GLU A 105 12.86 -13.24 -2.29
C GLU A 105 13.25 -12.41 -3.53
N HIS A 106 12.30 -11.59 -4.01
CA HIS A 106 12.52 -10.62 -5.08
C HIS A 106 12.87 -9.26 -4.47
N ALA A 107 14.17 -8.94 -4.45
CA ALA A 107 14.66 -7.61 -4.10
C ALA A 107 14.62 -6.70 -5.33
N LEU A 108 14.35 -5.41 -5.10
CA LEU A 108 14.58 -4.38 -6.11
C LEU A 108 16.06 -3.96 -6.10
N PRO A 109 16.63 -3.56 -7.26
CA PRO A 109 17.87 -2.80 -7.28
C PRO A 109 17.77 -1.56 -6.39
N ASP A 110 18.85 -1.21 -5.69
CA ASP A 110 18.87 -0.11 -4.72
C ASP A 110 18.47 1.24 -5.36
N ASP A 111 18.97 1.52 -6.56
CA ASP A 111 18.64 2.72 -7.34
C ASP A 111 17.15 2.79 -7.69
N LYS A 112 16.54 1.63 -7.99
CA LYS A 112 15.10 1.53 -8.25
C LYS A 112 14.28 1.72 -6.98
N LEU A 113 14.75 1.20 -5.85
CA LEU A 113 14.10 1.38 -4.55
C LEU A 113 14.15 2.85 -4.11
N GLU A 114 15.32 3.49 -4.22
CA GLU A 114 15.53 4.90 -3.91
C GLU A 114 14.61 5.79 -4.74
N ARG A 115 14.57 5.55 -6.05
CA ARG A 115 13.74 6.32 -6.97
C ARG A 115 12.25 6.19 -6.63
N LEU A 116 11.76 4.96 -6.44
CA LEU A 116 10.33 4.71 -6.26
C LEU A 116 9.82 5.00 -4.85
N TYR A 117 10.66 4.81 -3.81
CA TYR A 117 10.23 4.80 -2.41
C TYR A 117 11.11 5.63 -1.47
N GLY A 118 12.16 6.30 -1.97
CA GLY A 118 13.04 7.12 -1.14
C GLY A 118 12.36 8.36 -0.55
N LYS A 119 11.18 8.73 -1.06
CA LYS A 119 10.33 9.79 -0.51
C LYS A 119 8.88 9.31 -0.43
N SER A 120 8.15 9.78 0.58
CA SER A 120 6.72 9.54 0.76
C SER A 120 6.01 10.88 0.97
N ASP A 121 4.80 11.04 0.44
CA ASP A 121 3.92 12.20 0.68
C ASP A 121 2.97 11.96 1.86
N TRP A 122 3.11 10.85 2.59
CA TRP A 122 2.20 10.48 3.67
C TRP A 122 2.12 11.54 4.77
N GLU A 123 3.26 12.11 5.19
CA GLU A 123 3.30 13.14 6.23
C GLU A 123 2.58 14.44 5.83
N GLU A 124 2.48 14.71 4.52
CA GLU A 124 1.71 15.84 3.99
C GLU A 124 0.20 15.54 3.90
N LEU A 125 -0.16 14.25 3.86
CA LEU A 125 -1.53 13.77 3.74
C LEU A 125 -2.18 13.55 5.11
N ALA A 126 -1.39 13.09 6.08
CA ALA A 126 -1.84 12.65 7.39
C ALA A 126 -0.86 13.12 8.47
N SER A 127 -1.39 13.72 9.55
CA SER A 127 -0.59 14.16 10.69
C SER A 127 -0.85 13.28 11.92
N GLY A 128 0.22 12.89 12.62
CA GLY A 128 0.13 12.08 13.83
C GLY A 128 0.03 10.57 13.56
N SER A 129 -0.25 9.80 14.61
CA SER A 129 -0.26 8.33 14.56
C SER A 129 -1.64 7.72 14.28
N GLU A 130 -2.71 8.52 14.28
CA GLU A 130 -4.07 8.12 13.95
C GLU A 130 -4.93 9.36 13.65
N GLY A 131 -6.03 9.18 12.91
CA GLY A 131 -6.94 10.27 12.58
C GLY A 131 -7.76 9.99 11.33
N PHE A 132 -8.00 11.03 10.53
CA PHE A 132 -8.71 10.94 9.26
C PHE A 132 -7.93 11.66 8.17
N ILE A 133 -7.88 11.08 6.98
CA ILE A 133 -7.48 11.80 5.77
C ILE A 133 -8.73 12.25 5.01
N GLN A 134 -8.64 13.39 4.34
CA GLN A 134 -9.69 13.86 3.44
C GLN A 134 -9.38 13.37 2.02
N VAL A 135 -10.31 12.61 1.43
CA VAL A 135 -10.25 12.19 0.03
C VAL A 135 -11.54 12.63 -0.65
N ARG A 136 -11.45 13.67 -1.50
CA ARG A 136 -12.63 14.36 -2.06
C ARG A 136 -13.54 14.82 -0.91
N ASP A 137 -14.80 14.39 -0.88
CA ASP A 137 -15.77 14.71 0.17
C ASP A 137 -15.83 13.64 1.29
N LEU A 138 -15.00 12.60 1.20
CA LEU A 138 -14.96 11.49 2.16
C LEU A 138 -13.86 11.68 3.20
N ARG A 139 -14.18 11.34 4.45
CA ARG A 139 -13.23 11.24 5.55
C ARG A 139 -12.90 9.77 5.76
N VAL A 140 -11.65 9.39 5.55
CA VAL A 140 -11.21 8.00 5.67
C VAL A 140 -10.34 7.87 6.92
N PRO A 141 -10.72 7.03 7.90
CA PRO A 141 -9.93 6.84 9.11
C PRO A 141 -8.60 6.17 8.80
N PHE A 142 -7.55 6.55 9.52
CA PHE A 142 -6.24 5.92 9.42
C PHE A 142 -5.60 5.70 10.79
N ALA A 143 -4.70 4.73 10.85
CA ALA A 143 -3.76 4.52 11.94
C ALA A 143 -2.40 4.16 11.37
N VAL A 144 -1.35 4.61 12.04
CA VAL A 144 0.03 4.36 11.66
C VAL A 144 0.56 3.16 12.45
N PHE A 145 1.13 2.22 11.73
CA PHE A 145 1.87 1.09 12.25
C PHE A 145 3.37 1.38 12.08
N HIS A 146 4.03 1.81 13.15
CA HIS A 146 5.47 2.00 13.14
C HIS A 146 6.19 0.64 13.14
N ASN A 147 7.14 0.47 12.23
CA ASN A 147 7.84 -0.79 11.98
C ASN A 147 9.36 -0.65 11.85
N GLU A 148 9.93 0.36 12.51
CA GLU A 148 11.37 0.59 12.50
C GLU A 148 12.17 -0.53 13.18
N ASP A 149 11.58 -1.19 14.17
CA ASP A 149 12.13 -2.37 14.87
C ASP A 149 11.89 -3.69 14.11
N ASP A 150 11.33 -3.62 12.90
CA ASP A 150 11.12 -4.73 11.98
C ASP A 150 10.43 -5.96 12.58
N VAL A 151 9.29 -5.76 13.27
CA VAL A 151 8.48 -6.88 13.75
C VAL A 151 7.80 -7.66 12.62
N THR A 152 7.68 -7.05 11.43
CA THR A 152 7.06 -7.69 10.26
C THR A 152 7.85 -8.86 9.69
N THR A 153 9.19 -8.85 9.78
CA THR A 153 10.02 -9.92 9.21
C THR A 153 9.96 -11.22 10.03
N PRO A 154 10.16 -11.20 11.37
CA PRO A 154 10.02 -12.41 12.19
C PRO A 154 8.55 -12.78 12.45
N GLY A 155 7.63 -11.82 12.42
CA GLY A 155 6.23 -12.03 12.75
C GLY A 155 6.02 -12.40 14.22
N GLY A 156 5.04 -13.27 14.48
CA GLY A 156 4.74 -13.78 15.83
C GLY A 156 4.04 -12.76 16.74
N GLU A 157 4.18 -12.95 18.05
CA GLU A 157 3.49 -12.14 19.07
C GLU A 157 3.74 -10.64 18.97
N PRO A 158 4.97 -10.13 18.71
CA PRO A 158 5.19 -8.69 18.59
C PRO A 158 4.38 -8.06 17.45
N LEU A 159 4.34 -8.72 16.28
CA LEU A 159 3.53 -8.29 15.14
C LEU A 159 2.04 -8.38 15.48
N ALA A 160 1.59 -9.50 16.03
CA ALA A 160 0.18 -9.72 16.35
C ALA A 160 -0.34 -8.69 17.36
N ASN A 161 0.43 -8.42 18.43
CA ASN A 161 0.06 -7.45 19.46
C ASN A 161 -0.02 -6.04 18.88
N ARG A 162 0.94 -5.65 18.02
CA ARG A 162 0.92 -4.32 17.39
C ARG A 162 -0.21 -4.18 16.39
N LEU A 163 -0.48 -5.20 15.57
CA LEU A 163 -1.62 -5.21 14.65
C LEU A 163 -2.93 -5.13 15.43
N ALA A 164 -3.11 -5.93 16.48
CA ALA A 164 -4.32 -5.91 17.29
C ALA A 164 -4.59 -4.53 17.91
N ASP A 165 -3.56 -3.89 18.46
CA ASP A 165 -3.67 -2.54 19.01
C ASP A 165 -4.04 -1.51 17.93
N ARG A 166 -3.34 -1.48 16.79
CA ARG A 166 -3.62 -0.51 15.71
C ARG A 166 -4.97 -0.74 15.03
N LEU A 167 -5.35 -2.00 14.79
CA LEU A 167 -6.66 -2.35 14.21
C LEU A 167 -7.80 -2.02 15.16
N LYS A 168 -7.62 -2.18 16.47
CA LYS A 168 -8.61 -1.75 17.47
C LYS A 168 -8.83 -0.23 17.43
N ARG A 169 -7.76 0.56 17.26
CA ARG A 169 -7.86 2.02 17.08
C ARG A 169 -8.65 2.37 15.82
N LEU A 170 -8.33 1.73 14.71
CA LEU A 170 -9.06 1.92 13.45
C LEU A 170 -10.55 1.57 13.57
N PHE A 171 -10.88 0.48 14.26
CA PHE A 171 -12.26 0.09 14.50
C PHE A 171 -13.02 1.18 15.25
N HIS A 172 -12.47 1.69 16.35
CA HIS A 172 -13.07 2.79 17.11
C HIS A 172 -13.26 4.07 16.30
N LEU A 173 -12.31 4.41 15.41
CA LEU A 173 -12.41 5.57 14.53
C LEU A 173 -13.47 5.40 13.43
N SER A 174 -13.71 4.17 12.98
CA SER A 174 -14.67 3.88 11.91
C SER A 174 -16.12 3.87 12.40
N ASP A 175 -16.33 3.66 13.70
CA ASP A 175 -17.65 3.74 14.37
C ASP A 175 -18.04 5.16 14.81
N SER A 176 -17.13 6.14 14.67
CA SER A 176 -17.30 7.53 15.14
C SER A 176 -17.79 8.48 14.04
#